data_AF-A0A427YAB5-F1
#
_entry.id   AF-A0A427YAB5-F1
#
_cell.length_a   1.000
_cell.length_b   1.000
_cell.length_c   1.000
_cell.angle_alpha   90.00
_cell.angle_beta   90.00
_cell.angle_gamma   90.00
#
_symmetry.space_group_name_H-M   'P 1'
#
loop_
_entity.id
_entity.type
_entity.pdbx_description
1 polymer ?
#
loop_
_entity_poly.entity_id
_entity_poly.type
_entity_poly.pdbx_seq_one_letter_code
_entity_poly.pdbx_strand_id
1 'polypeptide(L)'
;MLASPAVSSSSPATESSCSSVSIFPSGTPAFTPSSPAFEDRVHPASLEACGEHDPALLEFIRSDVSRDLVAFISRTTTSVIQSSTAIDLSTIDMRAAGLPGLTTFVAVVCDQSNVQVATLVATIVYLERLRTRLPRVAKGMSPPLLQH
;
A
#
# COMPACT_ATOMS: atom_id res chain seq x y z
N MET A 1 -66.27 -0.81 -0.30
CA MET A 1 -66.27 -0.61 -1.77
C MET A 1 -65.51 0.69 -2.02
N LEU A 2 -64.35 0.81 -2.67
CA LEU A 2 -63.42 -0.02 -3.45
C LEU A 2 -62.01 0.59 -3.17
N ALA A 3 -60.92 -0.12 -2.86
CA ALA A 3 -60.09 -1.03 -3.65
C ALA A 3 -59.34 -0.40 -4.85
N SER A 4 -57.99 -0.44 -4.78
CA SER A 4 -56.95 -0.54 -5.85
C SER A 4 -55.99 0.65 -6.03
N PRO A 5 -54.78 0.47 -6.60
CA PRO A 5 -53.83 -0.64 -6.44
C PRO A 5 -52.36 -0.20 -6.25
N ALA A 6 -51.52 -1.19 -5.91
CA ALA A 6 -50.06 -1.11 -5.79
C ALA A 6 -49.35 -1.03 -7.15
N VAL A 7 -48.24 -0.28 -7.21
CA VAL A 7 -47.27 -0.33 -8.31
C VAL A 7 -46.09 -1.20 -7.89
N SER A 8 -45.93 -2.31 -8.60
CA SER A 8 -44.77 -3.21 -8.51
C SER A 8 -43.75 -2.79 -9.57
N SER A 9 -42.51 -2.57 -9.16
CA SER A 9 -41.37 -2.51 -10.08
C SER A 9 -40.13 -3.04 -9.39
N SER A 10 -39.82 -4.32 -9.60
CA SER A 10 -38.49 -4.87 -9.36
C SER A 10 -38.14 -5.88 -10.44
N SER A 11 -37.06 -5.58 -11.16
CA SER A 11 -36.47 -6.35 -12.25
C SER A 11 -35.92 -7.70 -11.76
N PRO A 12 -35.86 -8.74 -12.62
CA PRO A 12 -35.22 -10.00 -12.29
C PRO A 12 -33.70 -9.90 -12.53
N ALA A 13 -32.91 -9.95 -11.45
CA ALA A 13 -31.50 -10.27 -11.55
C ALA A 13 -31.37 -11.78 -11.82
N THR A 14 -30.78 -12.12 -12.96
CA THR A 14 -30.56 -13.49 -13.40
C THR A 14 -29.32 -14.02 -12.68
N GLU A 15 -29.49 -14.48 -11.44
CA GLU A 15 -28.42 -15.15 -10.71
C GLU A 15 -28.32 -16.59 -11.20
N SER A 16 -27.33 -16.84 -12.06
CA SER A 16 -26.95 -18.18 -12.49
C SER A 16 -26.36 -18.92 -11.29
N SER A 17 -27.23 -19.61 -10.55
CA SER A 17 -26.85 -20.42 -9.40
C SER A 17 -26.26 -21.75 -9.88
N CYS A 18 -24.95 -21.95 -9.67
CA CYS A 18 -24.34 -23.27 -9.78
C CYS A 18 -24.93 -24.18 -8.69
N SER A 19 -25.80 -25.10 -9.08
CA SER A 19 -26.44 -26.04 -8.15
C SER A 19 -25.47 -27.15 -7.75
N SER A 20 -24.59 -26.88 -6.79
CA SER A 20 -23.90 -27.94 -6.04
C SER A 20 -24.90 -28.56 -5.07
N VAL A 21 -25.46 -29.70 -5.44
CA VAL A 21 -26.37 -30.49 -4.60
C VAL A 21 -25.58 -31.07 -3.42
N SER A 22 -25.70 -30.44 -2.26
CA SER A 22 -25.20 -30.99 -1.00
C SER A 22 -26.23 -31.95 -0.42
N ILE A 23 -25.89 -33.24 -0.36
CA ILE A 23 -26.72 -34.28 0.27
C ILE A 23 -26.44 -34.23 1.77
N PHE A 24 -27.21 -33.44 2.50
CA PHE A 24 -27.24 -33.51 3.96
C PHE A 24 -28.42 -34.38 4.42
N PRO A 25 -28.26 -35.20 5.49
CA PRO A 25 -29.34 -36.04 6.00
C PRO A 25 -30.55 -35.20 6.45
N SER A 26 -31.75 -35.69 6.13
CA SER A 26 -33.03 -35.01 6.42
C SER A 26 -33.19 -34.82 7.94
N GLY A 27 -32.90 -33.62 8.44
CA GLY A 27 -32.90 -33.29 9.87
C GLY A 27 -31.81 -32.30 10.30
N THR A 28 -30.78 -32.04 9.47
CA THR A 28 -29.84 -30.95 9.74
C THR A 28 -30.51 -29.59 9.48
N PRO A 29 -30.51 -28.66 10.45
CA PRO A 29 -30.95 -27.29 10.19
C PRO A 29 -30.08 -26.70 9.07
N ALA A 30 -30.69 -25.94 8.17
CA ALA A 30 -29.97 -25.29 7.08
C ALA A 30 -28.85 -24.41 7.67
N PHE A 31 -27.60 -24.80 7.47
CA PHE A 31 -26.47 -23.95 7.80
C PHE A 31 -26.40 -22.86 6.74
N THR A 32 -26.95 -21.69 7.05
CA THR A 32 -26.67 -20.46 6.31
C THR A 32 -25.44 -19.83 6.96
N PRO A 33 -24.23 -19.98 6.38
CA PRO A 33 -23.09 -19.23 6.88
C PRO A 33 -23.37 -17.74 6.72
N SER A 34 -23.80 -17.07 7.78
CA SER A 34 -23.79 -15.61 7.86
C SER A 34 -22.34 -15.19 8.06
N SER A 35 -21.56 -15.20 6.98
CA SER A 35 -20.25 -14.57 7.02
C SER A 35 -20.50 -13.09 7.32
N PRO A 36 -19.84 -12.49 8.32
CA PRO A 36 -19.98 -11.06 8.56
C PRO A 36 -19.70 -10.32 7.24
N ALA A 37 -20.53 -9.30 6.98
CA ALA A 37 -20.34 -8.43 5.81
C ALA A 37 -18.89 -7.93 5.81
N PHE A 38 -18.32 -7.70 4.63
CA PHE A 38 -16.94 -7.23 4.53
C PHE A 38 -16.69 -6.01 5.44
N GLU A 39 -17.69 -5.14 5.55
CA GLU A 39 -17.70 -3.94 6.39
C GLU A 39 -17.44 -4.22 7.87
N ASP A 40 -17.95 -5.33 8.40
CA ASP A 40 -17.80 -5.74 9.81
C ASP A 40 -16.50 -6.54 10.07
N ARG A 41 -15.75 -6.89 9.01
CA ARG A 41 -14.51 -7.67 9.16
C ARG A 41 -13.38 -6.76 9.61
N VAL A 42 -12.71 -7.13 10.69
CA VAL A 42 -11.52 -6.41 11.17
C VAL A 42 -10.39 -6.51 10.14
N HIS A 43 -9.84 -5.35 9.76
CA HIS A 43 -8.71 -5.27 8.85
C HIS A 43 -7.42 -5.69 9.56
N PRO A 44 -6.67 -6.70 9.06
CA PRO A 44 -5.52 -7.24 9.77
C PRO A 44 -4.37 -6.23 9.94
N ALA A 45 -4.32 -5.17 9.11
CA ALA A 45 -3.27 -4.15 9.21
C ALA A 45 -3.61 -2.97 10.14
N SER A 46 -4.89 -2.73 10.46
CA SER A 46 -5.33 -1.56 11.24
C SER A 46 -6.08 -1.91 12.53
N LEU A 47 -6.50 -3.18 12.69
CA LEU A 47 -7.36 -3.66 13.80
C LEU A 47 -8.71 -2.92 13.93
N GLU A 48 -9.12 -2.18 12.91
CA GLU A 48 -10.42 -1.50 12.79
C GLU A 48 -11.32 -2.24 11.77
N ALA A 49 -12.61 -1.92 11.74
CA ALA A 49 -13.54 -2.50 10.79
C ALA A 49 -13.17 -2.10 9.35
N CYS A 50 -13.15 -3.06 8.40
CA CYS A 50 -12.83 -2.78 7.00
C CYS A 50 -13.76 -1.73 6.38
N GLY A 51 -14.99 -1.58 6.89
CA GLY A 51 -15.96 -0.57 6.44
C GLY A 51 -15.64 0.86 6.86
N GLU A 52 -14.74 1.07 7.83
CA GLU A 52 -14.35 2.42 8.28
C GLU A 52 -13.18 3.00 7.50
N HIS A 53 -12.45 2.16 6.75
CA HIS A 53 -11.36 2.60 5.90
C HIS A 53 -11.86 3.15 4.57
N ASP A 54 -11.10 4.08 3.98
CA ASP A 54 -11.32 4.48 2.59
C ASP A 54 -11.20 3.25 1.68
N PRO A 55 -12.27 2.86 0.94
CA PRO A 55 -12.25 1.68 0.09
C PRO A 55 -11.20 1.79 -1.02
N ALA A 56 -10.90 3.00 -1.51
CA ALA A 56 -9.88 3.21 -2.54
C ALA A 56 -8.47 2.89 -2.02
N LEU A 57 -8.17 3.28 -0.78
CA LEU A 57 -6.91 2.93 -0.12
C LEU A 57 -6.81 1.42 0.11
N LEU A 58 -7.91 0.78 0.53
CA LEU A 58 -7.97 -0.66 0.76
C LEU A 58 -7.75 -1.49 -0.51
N GLU A 59 -8.27 -1.03 -1.65
CA GLU A 59 -8.01 -1.61 -2.96
C GLU A 59 -6.54 -1.39 -3.35
N PHE A 60 -6.05 -0.16 -3.17
CA PHE A 60 -4.67 0.19 -3.52
C PHE A 60 -3.63 -0.62 -2.76
N ILE A 61 -3.76 -0.80 -1.44
CA ILE A 61 -2.78 -1.58 -0.66
C ILE A 61 -2.78 -3.08 -1.00
N ARG A 62 -3.88 -3.59 -1.57
CA ARG A 62 -4.02 -4.98 -2.04
C ARG A 62 -3.58 -5.17 -3.49
N SER A 63 -3.43 -4.08 -4.23
CA SER A 63 -2.95 -4.12 -5.61
C SER A 63 -1.46 -4.48 -5.68
N ASP A 64 -1.01 -4.90 -6.86
CA ASP A 64 0.39 -5.17 -7.13
C ASP A 64 1.21 -3.87 -7.23
N VAL A 65 2.52 -3.99 -7.00
CA VAL A 65 3.43 -2.85 -7.07
C VAL A 65 3.52 -2.32 -8.51
N SER A 66 2.94 -1.15 -8.74
CA SER A 66 3.05 -0.45 -10.01
C SER A 66 4.43 0.21 -10.21
N ARG A 67 4.86 0.33 -11.48
CA ARG A 67 6.07 1.08 -11.86
C ARG A 67 6.01 2.55 -11.43
N ASP A 68 4.81 3.15 -11.43
CA ASP A 68 4.63 4.54 -11.00
C ASP A 68 4.91 4.71 -9.50
N LEU A 69 4.53 3.72 -8.69
CA LEU A 69 4.82 3.69 -7.26
C LEU A 69 6.33 3.58 -7.01
N VAL A 70 7.03 2.74 -7.77
CA VAL A 70 8.49 2.63 -7.71
C VAL A 70 9.17 3.95 -8.09
N ALA A 71 8.73 4.59 -9.18
CA ALA A 71 9.25 5.88 -9.61
C ALA A 71 8.98 6.97 -8.55
N PHE A 72 7.80 6.96 -7.92
CA PHE A 72 7.46 7.86 -6.84
C PHE A 72 8.38 7.69 -5.63
N ILE A 73 8.59 6.46 -5.15
CA ILE A 73 9.49 6.16 -4.03
C ILE A 73 10.91 6.60 -4.33
N SER A 74 11.40 6.33 -5.54
CA SER A 74 12.72 6.78 -5.98
C SER A 74 12.85 8.30 -5.87
N ARG A 75 11.87 9.07 -6.35
CA ARG A 75 11.87 10.54 -6.25
C ARG A 75 11.82 11.02 -4.80
N THR A 76 10.95 10.43 -3.98
CA THR A 76 10.82 10.77 -2.56
C THR A 76 12.12 10.50 -1.82
N THR A 77 12.76 9.37 -2.08
CA THR A 77 14.04 8.98 -1.48
C THR A 77 15.15 9.96 -1.85
N THR A 78 15.31 10.29 -3.14
CA THR A 78 16.28 11.31 -3.59
C THR A 78 16.04 12.65 -2.92
N SER A 79 14.79 13.09 -2.79
CA SER A 79 14.44 14.36 -2.15
C SER A 79 14.79 14.39 -0.66
N VAL A 80 14.62 13.27 0.05
CA VAL A 80 15.02 13.14 1.46
C VAL A 80 16.55 13.15 1.60
N ILE A 81 17.27 12.42 0.74
CA ILE A 81 18.74 12.40 0.74
C ILE A 81 19.32 13.78 0.45
N GLN A 82 18.81 14.50 -0.56
CA GLN A 82 19.27 15.86 -0.87
C GLN A 82 19.04 16.85 0.27
N SER A 83 18.02 16.62 1.11
CA SER A 83 17.75 17.45 2.29
C SER A 83 18.71 17.15 3.46
N SER A 84 19.46 16.05 3.40
CA SER A 84 20.30 15.54 4.49
C SER A 84 21.79 15.58 4.19
N THR A 85 22.18 15.63 2.92
CA THR A 85 23.50 15.20 2.48
C THR A 85 24.16 16.28 1.61
N ALA A 86 25.05 17.08 2.20
CA ALA A 86 26.00 17.93 1.47
C ALA A 86 27.23 17.12 1.06
N ILE A 87 27.03 16.00 0.34
CA ILE A 87 28.14 15.23 -0.24
C ILE A 87 28.44 15.82 -1.62
N ASP A 88 29.70 16.17 -1.85
CA ASP A 88 30.20 16.59 -3.15
C ASP A 88 30.09 15.41 -4.13
N LEU A 89 29.07 15.44 -4.99
CA LEU A 89 28.71 14.38 -5.94
C LEU A 89 29.83 14.07 -6.97
N SER A 90 30.81 14.98 -7.10
CA SER A 90 31.92 14.88 -8.05
C SER A 90 32.83 13.65 -7.87
N THR A 91 32.87 13.06 -6.67
CA THR A 91 33.70 11.86 -6.39
C THR A 91 32.98 10.54 -6.69
N ILE A 92 31.64 10.55 -6.80
CA ILE A 92 30.82 9.33 -6.95
C ILE A 92 30.64 8.93 -8.42
N ASP A 93 30.70 9.89 -9.35
CA ASP A 93 30.42 9.67 -10.78
C ASP A 93 31.38 8.68 -11.47
N MET A 94 32.65 8.60 -11.06
CA MET A 94 33.63 7.67 -11.67
C MET A 94 33.39 6.19 -11.33
N ARG A 95 32.67 5.89 -10.22
CA ARG A 95 32.38 4.51 -9.79
C ARG A 95 30.97 4.06 -10.18
N ALA A 96 30.14 4.98 -10.67
CA ALA A 96 28.74 4.77 -11.01
C ALA A 96 28.51 4.12 -12.39
N ALA A 97 29.54 4.03 -13.25
CA ALA A 97 29.41 3.50 -14.62
C ALA A 97 28.93 2.04 -14.70
N GLY A 98 28.88 1.30 -13.59
CA GLY A 98 28.35 -0.07 -13.51
C GLY A 98 27.21 -0.28 -12.53
N LEU A 99 26.71 0.77 -11.85
CA LEU A 99 25.65 0.62 -10.85
C LEU A 99 24.27 0.98 -11.45
N PRO A 100 23.23 0.18 -11.19
CA PRO A 100 21.88 0.53 -11.60
C PRO A 100 21.44 1.83 -10.90
N GLY A 101 20.75 2.71 -11.64
CA GLY A 101 20.16 3.92 -11.05
C GLY A 101 19.16 3.58 -9.95
N LEU A 102 18.86 4.54 -9.06
CA LEU A 102 18.00 4.33 -7.89
C LEU A 102 16.65 3.70 -8.24
N THR A 103 16.00 4.17 -9.30
CA THR A 103 14.70 3.62 -9.75
C THR A 103 14.83 2.16 -10.17
N THR A 104 15.88 1.81 -10.91
CA THR A 104 16.17 0.43 -11.33
C THR A 104 16.49 -0.44 -10.13
N PHE A 105 17.29 0.05 -9.19
CA PHE A 105 17.62 -0.65 -7.96
C PHE A 105 16.35 -0.97 -7.14
N VAL A 106 15.50 0.03 -6.89
CA VAL A 106 14.24 -0.16 -6.14
C VAL A 106 13.33 -1.14 -6.87
N ALA A 107 13.22 -1.06 -8.20
CA ALA A 107 12.44 -2.00 -8.99
C ALA A 107 12.91 -3.45 -8.80
N VAL A 108 14.22 -3.70 -8.91
CA VAL A 108 14.81 -5.03 -8.76
C VAL A 108 14.62 -5.56 -7.33
N VAL A 109 14.79 -4.72 -6.31
CA VAL A 109 14.56 -5.11 -4.91
C VAL A 109 13.09 -5.49 -4.69
N CYS A 110 12.15 -4.72 -5.26
CA CYS A 110 10.72 -5.02 -5.12
C CYS A 110 10.35 -6.34 -5.80
N ASP A 111 10.88 -6.58 -6.99
CA ASP A 111 10.64 -7.78 -7.78
C ASP A 111 11.18 -9.04 -7.10
N GLN A 112 12.41 -8.99 -6.57
CA GLN A 112 13.02 -10.13 -5.89
C GLN A 112 12.41 -10.42 -4.51
N SER A 113 11.86 -9.41 -3.85
CA SER A 113 11.38 -9.53 -2.47
C SER A 113 9.86 -9.77 -2.37
N ASN A 114 9.13 -9.80 -3.50
CA ASN A 114 7.67 -9.97 -3.54
C ASN A 114 6.92 -9.05 -2.54
N VAL A 115 7.36 -7.79 -2.47
CA VAL A 115 6.81 -6.83 -1.50
C VAL A 115 5.43 -6.35 -1.95
N GLN A 116 4.53 -6.12 -0.99
CA GLN A 116 3.20 -5.59 -1.25
C GLN A 116 3.20 -4.05 -1.27
N VAL A 117 2.21 -3.46 -1.93
CA VAL A 117 1.99 -2.00 -1.94
C VAL A 117 1.89 -1.45 -0.51
N ALA A 118 1.24 -2.18 0.41
CA ALA A 118 1.17 -1.82 1.82
C ALA A 118 2.54 -1.50 2.45
N THR A 119 3.56 -2.33 2.18
CA THR A 119 4.92 -2.14 2.71
C THR A 119 5.60 -0.91 2.10
N LEU A 120 5.36 -0.67 0.81
CA LEU A 120 5.90 0.49 0.11
C LEU A 120 5.27 1.81 0.58
N VAL A 121 3.96 1.81 0.83
CA VAL A 121 3.25 2.96 1.42
C VAL A 121 3.77 3.25 2.83
N ALA A 122 3.98 2.21 3.65
CA ALA A 122 4.63 2.39 4.96
C ALA A 122 6.03 3.00 4.84
N THR A 123 6.80 2.61 3.81
CA THR A 123 8.11 3.18 3.51
C THR A 123 8.01 4.67 3.15
N ILE A 124 7.01 5.07 2.36
CA ILE A 124 6.77 6.48 2.02
C ILE A 124 6.51 7.31 3.28
N VAL A 125 5.61 6.84 4.16
CA VAL A 125 5.32 7.53 5.43
C VAL A 125 6.57 7.61 6.31
N TYR A 126 7.38 6.56 6.33
CA TYR A 126 8.66 6.57 7.03
C TYR A 126 9.61 7.63 6.46
N LEU A 127 9.74 7.74 5.14
CA LEU A 127 10.57 8.75 4.47
C LEU A 127 10.09 10.18 4.76
N GLU A 128 8.79 10.43 4.80
CA GLU A 128 8.24 11.75 5.16
C GLU A 128 8.55 12.14 6.60
N ARG A 129 8.40 11.20 7.54
CA ARG A 129 8.78 11.40 8.94
C ARG A 129 10.29 11.59 9.09
N LEU A 130 11.06 10.87 8.30
CA LEU A 130 12.50 11.02 8.29
C LEU A 130 12.89 12.42 7.82
N ARG A 131 12.24 12.97 6.78
CA ARG A 131 12.49 14.32 6.28
C ARG A 131 12.37 15.42 7.35
N THR A 132 11.42 15.30 8.28
CA THR A 132 11.24 16.29 9.36
C THR A 132 12.23 16.11 10.50
N ARG A 133 12.77 14.90 10.67
CA ARG A 133 13.73 14.56 11.73
C ARG A 133 15.19 14.69 11.30
N LEU A 134 15.48 14.75 10.00
CA LEU A 134 16.83 14.95 9.49
C LEU A 134 17.25 16.43 9.63
N PRO A 135 18.33 16.74 10.36
CA PRO A 135 18.88 18.09 10.41
C PRO A 135 19.29 18.54 9.00
N ARG A 136 18.82 19.70 8.55
CA ARG A 136 19.00 20.17 7.15
C ARG A 136 20.47 20.35 6.73
N VAL A 137 21.38 20.55 7.69
CA VAL A 137 22.83 20.43 7.53
C VAL A 137 23.46 20.64 8.92
N ALA A 138 24.29 19.70 9.36
CA ALA A 138 25.35 20.02 10.30
C ALA A 138 26.42 20.80 9.52
N LYS A 139 26.29 22.13 9.51
CA LYS A 139 27.33 23.01 8.97
C LYS A 139 28.55 22.90 9.89
N GLY A 140 29.50 22.04 9.49
CA GLY A 140 30.89 22.02 9.94
C GLY A 140 31.13 21.76 11.43
N MET A 141 31.36 20.50 11.81
CA MET A 141 32.39 20.23 12.82
C MET A 141 33.68 19.98 12.04
N SER A 142 34.37 21.06 11.66
CA SER A 142 35.79 20.95 11.32
C SER A 142 36.49 20.43 12.57
N PRO A 143 37.23 19.29 12.52
CA PRO A 143 38.04 18.88 13.66
C PRO A 143 39.00 20.03 13.99
N PRO A 144 39.14 20.43 15.27
CA PRO A 144 40.12 21.45 15.63
C PRO A 144 41.49 20.91 15.22
N LEU A 145 42.07 21.51 14.19
CA LEU A 145 43.44 21.20 13.83
C LEU A 145 44.30 21.59 15.03
N LEU A 146 44.96 20.58 15.60
CA LEU A 146 46.04 20.76 16.54
C LEU A 146 47.12 21.58 15.83
N GLN A 147 47.16 22.87 16.15
CA GLN A 147 48.23 23.76 15.74
C GLN A 147 49.42 23.50 16.67
N HIS A 148 50.54 23.08 16.07
CA HIS A 148 51.84 22.82 16.69
C HIS A 148 52.53 24.12 17.12
#